data_AF-A0A7J9SMP4-F1
#
_entry.id   AF-A0A7J9SMP4-F1
#
_cell.length_a   1.000
_cell.length_b   1.000
_cell.length_c   1.000
_cell.angle_alpha   90.00
_cell.angle_beta   90.00
_cell.angle_gamma   90.00
#
_symmetry.space_group_name_H-M   'P 1'
#
loop_
_entity.id
_entity.type
_entity.pdbx_description
1 polymer ?
#
loop_
_entity_poly.entity_id
_entity_poly.type
_entity_poly.pdbx_seq_one_letter_code
_entity_poly.pdbx_strand_id
1 'polypeptide(L)'
;MVRDVLLFYHTHTHDSNRFERKIRGVQIESHATDYVRVADRLPAGQDAIFVKTDHWRTDPGYFDRLEARLESRDVALNRFEAHVSFEVTGSRIAVINGLEAAVGRRRHHVTICGVPVNEAVTYTTLDIPSLGDVARDVAWIAPAHVGMPFHRYPTDLVGAVCRMDAEPDIEVALGYATGYVRAYNSIARNEVPFRTTVGEFSEEFGLSLLPELDLHAFVPDGYSGCGIVDRGAIDALCDGRIPVSDLFNADLFRPSDCRRGLTLGQFLRNYAAFLPLFESVTDYDLSFSRSLPDPEWLRDLDIPANTVSLR
;
A
#
# COMPACT_ATOMS: atom_id res chain seq x y z
N MET A 1 15.30 5.97 22.38
CA MET A 1 15.39 5.97 20.91
C MET A 1 13.99 5.83 20.38
N VAL A 2 13.51 6.85 19.67
CA VAL A 2 12.22 6.79 18.97
C VAL A 2 12.43 5.81 17.83
N ARG A 3 11.70 4.71 17.84
CA ARG A 3 11.71 3.73 16.76
C ARG A 3 10.51 4.05 15.89
N ASP A 4 10.78 4.77 14.83
CA ASP A 4 9.85 5.12 13.78
C ASP A 4 9.40 3.83 13.07
N VAL A 5 8.10 3.67 12.78
CA VAL A 5 7.51 2.45 12.21
C VAL A 5 7.40 2.61 10.70
N LEU A 6 7.81 1.60 9.92
CA LEU A 6 7.69 1.62 8.46
C LEU A 6 6.25 1.31 8.04
N LEU A 7 5.62 2.22 7.30
CA LEU A 7 4.31 2.04 6.69
C LEU A 7 4.46 1.65 5.22
N PHE A 8 4.12 0.41 4.91
CA PHE A 8 3.99 -0.11 3.55
C PHE A 8 2.53 0.03 3.11
N TYR A 9 2.20 1.22 2.60
CA TYR A 9 0.85 1.51 2.14
C TYR A 9 0.66 1.11 0.68
N HIS A 10 -0.51 0.49 0.41
CA HIS A 10 -0.93 -0.06 -0.88
C HIS A 10 -0.02 -1.20 -1.35
N THR A 11 -0.40 -2.44 -1.00
CA THR A 11 0.38 -3.64 -1.33
C THR A 11 -0.50 -4.77 -1.87
N HIS A 12 0.08 -5.59 -2.77
CA HIS A 12 -0.63 -6.65 -3.47
C HIS A 12 0.00 -8.02 -3.25
N THR A 13 -0.82 -8.98 -2.85
CA THR A 13 -0.43 -10.38 -2.60
C THR A 13 -0.78 -11.28 -3.78
N HIS A 14 -0.32 -12.53 -3.76
CA HIS A 14 -0.65 -13.51 -4.80
C HIS A 14 -2.15 -13.71 -5.06
N ASP A 15 -3.00 -13.47 -4.05
CA ASP A 15 -4.45 -13.58 -4.22
C ASP A 15 -4.99 -12.52 -5.21
N SER A 16 -4.36 -11.34 -5.27
CA SER A 16 -4.69 -10.28 -6.24
C SER A 16 -4.54 -10.77 -7.69
N ASN A 17 -3.50 -11.57 -8.01
CA ASN A 17 -3.34 -12.17 -9.35
C ASN A 17 -4.54 -13.03 -9.75
N ARG A 18 -5.04 -13.85 -8.82
CA ARG A 18 -6.20 -14.72 -9.04
C ARG A 18 -7.46 -13.90 -9.31
N PHE A 19 -7.65 -12.79 -8.60
CA PHE A 19 -8.80 -11.91 -8.77
C PHE A 19 -8.75 -11.13 -10.09
N GLU A 20 -7.59 -10.61 -10.44
CA GLU A 20 -7.33 -9.96 -11.73
C GLU A 20 -7.61 -10.89 -12.91
N ARG A 21 -7.16 -12.15 -12.84
CA ARG A 21 -7.50 -13.19 -13.83
C ARG A 21 -9.00 -13.44 -13.90
N LYS A 22 -9.66 -13.61 -12.75
CA LYS A 22 -11.10 -13.93 -12.68
C LYS A 22 -11.99 -12.78 -13.18
N ILE A 23 -11.61 -11.54 -12.87
CA ILE A 23 -12.47 -10.36 -13.09
C ILE A 23 -12.10 -9.66 -14.39
N ARG A 24 -10.81 -9.47 -14.69
CA ARG A 24 -10.34 -8.76 -15.91
C ARG A 24 -9.90 -9.69 -17.03
N GLY A 25 -9.72 -10.98 -16.76
CA GLY A 25 -9.17 -11.92 -17.74
C GLY A 25 -7.69 -11.68 -18.04
N VAL A 26 -6.99 -10.88 -17.22
CA VAL A 26 -5.57 -10.56 -17.42
C VAL A 26 -4.71 -11.61 -16.72
N GLN A 27 -3.70 -12.11 -17.43
CA GLN A 27 -2.70 -13.01 -16.88
C GLN A 27 -1.55 -12.19 -16.30
N ILE A 28 -1.69 -11.80 -15.03
CA ILE A 28 -0.60 -11.20 -14.25
C ILE A 28 -0.17 -12.15 -13.15
N GLU A 29 1.12 -12.09 -12.81
CA GLU A 29 1.71 -12.89 -11.73
C GLU A 29 2.61 -12.04 -10.81
N SER A 30 2.68 -10.73 -11.07
CA SER A 30 3.57 -9.81 -10.36
C SER A 30 3.07 -9.38 -8.99
N HIS A 31 1.83 -9.69 -8.58
CA HIS A 31 1.45 -9.51 -7.18
C HIS A 31 2.08 -10.59 -6.32
N ALA A 32 3.12 -10.26 -5.58
CA ALA A 32 3.94 -11.23 -4.86
C ALA A 32 4.38 -10.75 -3.47
N THR A 33 3.69 -9.74 -2.92
CA THR A 33 4.05 -9.22 -1.59
C THR A 33 3.88 -10.29 -0.53
N ASP A 34 4.94 -10.53 0.24
CA ASP A 34 4.99 -11.45 1.37
C ASP A 34 5.48 -10.72 2.62
N TYR A 35 4.54 -10.40 3.52
CA TYR A 35 4.80 -9.60 4.72
C TYR A 35 5.78 -10.28 5.69
N VAL A 36 5.78 -11.62 5.77
CA VAL A 36 6.69 -12.35 6.65
C VAL A 36 8.12 -12.26 6.11
N ARG A 37 8.30 -12.37 4.78
CA ARG A 37 9.63 -12.20 4.16
C ARG A 37 10.15 -10.77 4.29
N VAL A 38 9.28 -9.76 4.21
CA VAL A 38 9.68 -8.37 4.49
C VAL A 38 10.08 -8.23 5.95
N ALA A 39 9.28 -8.75 6.88
CA ALA A 39 9.56 -8.72 8.32
C ALA A 39 10.90 -9.38 8.67
N ASP A 40 11.20 -10.55 8.09
CA ASP A 40 12.49 -11.25 8.27
C ASP A 40 13.70 -10.45 7.78
N ARG A 41 13.48 -9.38 7.00
CA ARG A 41 14.51 -8.52 6.43
C ARG A 41 14.57 -7.13 7.07
N LEU A 42 13.66 -6.84 8.00
CA LEU A 42 13.75 -5.62 8.81
C LEU A 42 14.94 -5.73 9.78
N PRO A 43 15.57 -4.59 10.14
CA PRO A 43 16.46 -4.55 11.30
C PRO A 43 15.76 -5.05 12.56
N ALA A 44 16.52 -5.68 13.45
CA ALA A 44 15.99 -6.14 14.72
C ALA A 44 15.35 -4.98 15.50
N GLY A 45 14.07 -5.13 15.85
CA GLY A 45 13.33 -4.11 16.60
C GLY A 45 12.73 -2.99 15.75
N GLN A 46 12.90 -3.02 14.42
CA GLN A 46 12.20 -2.14 13.48
C GLN A 46 10.81 -2.71 13.21
N ASP A 47 9.77 -1.96 13.58
CA ASP A 47 8.38 -2.37 13.39
C ASP A 47 7.88 -1.96 12.00
N ALA A 48 6.83 -2.64 11.51
CA ALA A 48 6.21 -2.33 10.23
C ALA A 48 4.69 -2.53 10.24
N ILE A 49 4.01 -1.67 9.48
CA ILE A 49 2.58 -1.73 9.20
C ILE A 49 2.40 -1.91 7.71
N PHE A 50 1.62 -2.91 7.30
CA PHE A 50 1.27 -3.17 5.92
C PHE A 50 -0.22 -2.88 5.70
N VAL A 51 -0.55 -2.26 4.57
CA VAL A 51 -1.94 -2.13 4.13
C VAL A 51 -2.12 -2.99 2.89
N LYS A 52 -2.77 -4.14 3.09
CA LYS A 52 -3.08 -5.12 2.05
C LYS A 52 -4.25 -4.61 1.22
N THR A 53 -4.07 -4.42 -0.08
CA THR A 53 -5.09 -3.84 -0.96
C THR A 53 -5.19 -4.62 -2.27
N ASP A 54 -5.39 -5.94 -2.17
CA ASP A 54 -5.59 -6.78 -3.35
C ASP A 54 -6.74 -6.26 -4.22
N HIS A 55 -6.64 -6.47 -5.54
CA HIS A 55 -7.64 -5.96 -6.45
C HIS A 55 -9.01 -6.64 -6.28
N TRP A 56 -10.04 -5.78 -6.22
CA TRP A 56 -11.48 -6.07 -6.33
C TRP A 56 -12.10 -6.89 -5.21
N ARG A 57 -11.32 -7.71 -4.50
CA ARG A 57 -11.85 -8.71 -3.58
C ARG A 57 -10.86 -9.05 -2.48
N THR A 58 -11.39 -9.33 -1.29
CA THR A 58 -10.64 -9.98 -0.21
C THR A 58 -10.77 -11.51 -0.26
N ASP A 59 -9.72 -12.20 0.18
CA ASP A 59 -9.75 -13.62 0.47
C ASP A 59 -9.89 -13.83 1.98
N PRO A 60 -11.02 -14.33 2.50
CA PRO A 60 -11.19 -14.58 3.93
C PRO A 60 -10.21 -15.64 4.45
N GLY A 61 -9.72 -16.54 3.58
CA GLY A 61 -8.74 -17.56 3.96
C GLY A 61 -7.30 -17.07 3.95
N TYR A 62 -7.02 -15.81 3.58
CA TYR A 62 -5.65 -15.28 3.53
C TYR A 62 -5.00 -15.32 4.91
N PHE A 63 -5.68 -14.77 5.92
CA PHE A 63 -5.13 -14.66 7.27
C PHE A 63 -5.03 -16.01 7.97
N ASP A 64 -5.89 -16.98 7.64
CA ASP A 64 -5.77 -18.36 8.14
C ASP A 64 -4.50 -19.04 7.60
N ARG A 65 -4.18 -18.82 6.32
CA ARG A 65 -2.93 -19.31 5.72
C ARG A 65 -1.71 -18.61 6.31
N LEU A 66 -1.81 -17.31 6.60
CA LEU A 66 -0.76 -16.55 7.27
C LEU A 66 -0.51 -17.07 8.69
N GLU A 67 -1.58 -17.29 9.45
CA GLU A 67 -1.56 -17.84 10.81
C GLU A 67 -0.91 -19.23 10.83
N ALA A 68 -1.36 -20.16 9.99
CA ALA A 68 -0.75 -21.50 9.89
C ALA A 68 0.75 -21.46 9.53
N ARG A 69 1.15 -20.48 8.70
CA ARG A 69 2.57 -20.28 8.36
C ARG A 69 3.36 -19.73 9.54
N LEU A 70 2.79 -18.82 10.33
CA LEU A 70 3.44 -18.27 11.54
C LEU A 70 3.54 -19.32 12.64
N GLU A 71 2.49 -20.14 12.82
CA GLU A 71 2.49 -21.27 13.77
C GLU A 71 3.61 -22.27 13.46
N SER A 72 3.89 -22.54 12.18
CA SER A 72 5.02 -23.40 11.79
C SER A 72 6.40 -22.86 12.19
N ARG A 73 6.45 -21.61 12.67
CA ARG A 73 7.63 -20.91 13.19
C ARG A 73 7.53 -20.58 14.68
N ASP A 74 6.57 -21.18 15.40
CA ASP A 74 6.26 -20.87 16.81
C ASP A 74 5.91 -19.38 17.05
N VAL A 75 5.32 -18.71 16.06
CA VAL A 75 4.87 -17.32 16.14
C VAL A 75 3.35 -17.27 16.24
N ALA A 76 2.85 -16.62 17.30
CA ALA A 76 1.43 -16.38 17.47
C ALA A 76 0.96 -15.16 16.65
N LEU A 77 -0.25 -15.26 16.09
CA LEU A 77 -0.94 -14.16 15.42
C LEU A 77 -2.09 -13.67 16.31
N ASN A 78 -2.15 -12.36 16.54
CA ASN A 78 -3.29 -11.70 17.14
C ASN A 78 -4.23 -11.25 16.02
N ARG A 79 -5.48 -11.70 16.08
CA ARG A 79 -6.50 -11.37 15.08
C ARG A 79 -7.50 -10.37 15.65
N PHE A 80 -7.78 -9.34 14.86
CA PHE A 80 -8.81 -8.34 15.14
C PHE A 80 -9.83 -8.31 13.99
N GLU A 81 -10.79 -7.40 14.06
CA GLU A 81 -11.86 -7.30 13.06
C GLU A 81 -11.32 -7.03 11.66
N ALA A 82 -10.46 -6.03 11.50
CA ALA A 82 -10.01 -5.52 10.20
C ALA A 82 -8.50 -5.64 9.96
N HIS A 83 -7.76 -6.22 10.91
CA HIS A 83 -6.31 -6.41 10.81
C HIS A 83 -5.82 -7.57 11.67
N VAL A 84 -4.55 -7.92 11.47
CA VAL A 84 -3.81 -8.86 12.33
C VAL A 84 -2.52 -8.22 12.80
N SER A 85 -1.96 -8.71 13.90
CA SER A 85 -0.60 -8.39 14.33
C SER A 85 0.16 -9.62 14.79
N PHE A 86 1.47 -9.60 14.68
CA PHE A 86 2.36 -10.68 15.11
C PHE A 86 3.77 -10.14 15.32
N GLU A 87 4.64 -10.93 15.95
CA GLU A 87 6.04 -10.58 16.15
C GLU A 87 6.95 -11.63 15.51
N VAL A 88 7.84 -11.19 14.62
CA VAL A 88 8.85 -12.04 13.98
C VAL A 88 10.19 -11.34 14.12
N THR A 89 11.24 -12.09 14.46
CA THR A 89 12.63 -11.58 14.53
C THR A 89 12.80 -10.33 15.42
N GLY A 90 11.96 -10.19 16.46
CA GLY A 90 11.96 -9.05 17.39
C GLY A 90 11.30 -7.78 16.83
N SER A 91 10.62 -7.87 15.70
CA SER A 91 9.88 -6.78 15.05
C SER A 91 8.38 -7.04 15.12
N ARG A 92 7.62 -6.03 15.54
CA ARG A 92 6.17 -6.08 15.57
C ARG A 92 5.62 -5.69 14.21
N ILE A 93 4.71 -6.53 13.72
CA ILE A 93 4.13 -6.41 12.40
C ILE A 93 2.63 -6.30 12.55
N ALA A 94 2.02 -5.37 11.83
CA ALA A 94 0.57 -5.32 11.64
C ALA A 94 0.24 -5.34 10.15
N VAL A 95 -0.84 -6.05 9.80
CA VAL A 95 -1.36 -6.10 8.43
C VAL A 95 -2.82 -5.69 8.47
N ILE A 96 -3.11 -4.47 8.00
CA ILE A 96 -4.46 -3.93 7.84
C ILE A 96 -5.04 -4.49 6.55
N ASN A 97 -6.22 -5.08 6.65
CA ASN A 97 -6.90 -5.64 5.50
C ASN A 97 -7.67 -4.58 4.72
N GLY A 98 -7.67 -4.72 3.42
CA GLY A 98 -8.29 -3.80 2.48
C GLY A 98 -8.36 -4.43 1.11
N LEU A 99 -8.83 -3.63 0.15
CA LEU A 99 -8.87 -3.98 -1.25
C LEU A 99 -8.74 -2.73 -2.12
N GLU A 100 -8.27 -2.90 -3.34
CA GLU A 100 -8.28 -1.84 -4.37
C GLU A 100 -9.48 -2.07 -5.31
N ALA A 101 -10.48 -1.20 -5.21
CA ALA A 101 -11.65 -1.18 -6.08
C ALA A 101 -11.48 -0.11 -7.18
N ALA A 102 -12.56 0.17 -7.90
CA ALA A 102 -12.61 1.29 -8.83
C ALA A 102 -13.86 2.14 -8.62
N VAL A 103 -13.80 3.40 -9.04
CA VAL A 103 -14.90 4.36 -8.92
C VAL A 103 -15.25 5.01 -10.26
N GLY A 104 -16.53 5.00 -10.61
CA GLY A 104 -17.12 5.52 -11.85
C GLY A 104 -16.76 4.71 -13.10
N ARG A 105 -15.49 4.36 -13.28
CA ARG A 105 -15.01 3.45 -14.33
C ARG A 105 -13.95 2.54 -13.74
N ARG A 106 -13.90 1.32 -14.28
CA ARG A 106 -12.97 0.25 -13.89
C ARG A 106 -11.50 0.63 -13.73
N ARG A 107 -11.04 1.67 -14.41
CA ARG A 107 -9.64 2.09 -14.41
C ARG A 107 -9.29 3.12 -13.34
N HIS A 108 -10.26 3.76 -12.69
CA HIS A 108 -9.98 4.78 -11.68
C HIS A 108 -9.99 4.09 -10.32
N HIS A 109 -8.81 3.78 -9.78
CA HIS A 109 -8.69 2.90 -8.63
C HIS A 109 -8.70 3.63 -7.29
N VAL A 110 -9.41 3.05 -6.32
CA VAL A 110 -9.54 3.56 -4.96
C VAL A 110 -9.24 2.44 -3.98
N THR A 111 -8.38 2.68 -3.00
CA THR A 111 -8.18 1.75 -1.89
C THR A 111 -9.30 1.91 -0.87
N ILE A 112 -9.82 0.81 -0.39
CA ILE A 112 -10.82 0.72 0.66
C ILE A 112 -10.18 -0.09 1.79
N CYS A 113 -9.91 0.58 2.91
CA CYS A 113 -9.00 0.08 3.95
C CYS A 113 -9.72 -0.11 5.28
N GLY A 114 -9.36 -1.15 6.02
CA GLY A 114 -10.04 -1.53 7.26
C GLY A 114 -11.27 -2.41 7.04
N VAL A 115 -11.26 -3.25 6.00
CA VAL A 115 -12.36 -4.20 5.75
C VAL A 115 -12.19 -5.47 6.61
N PRO A 116 -13.27 -6.16 7.02
CA PRO A 116 -13.16 -7.32 7.91
C PRO A 116 -12.26 -8.44 7.35
N VAL A 117 -11.42 -9.02 8.22
CA VAL A 117 -10.44 -10.07 7.84
C VAL A 117 -11.09 -11.42 7.53
N ASN A 118 -12.26 -11.69 8.13
CA ASN A 118 -12.96 -12.97 8.03
C ASN A 118 -14.06 -12.99 6.97
N GLU A 119 -14.25 -11.88 6.24
CA GLU A 119 -15.32 -11.75 5.26
C GLU A 119 -14.78 -11.60 3.83
N ALA A 120 -15.47 -12.25 2.90
CA ALA A 120 -15.22 -12.07 1.48
C ALA A 120 -15.99 -10.83 0.99
N VAL A 121 -15.28 -9.71 0.88
CA VAL A 121 -15.78 -8.47 0.33
C VAL A 121 -15.42 -8.40 -1.15
N THR A 122 -16.32 -7.91 -2.01
CA THR A 122 -16.04 -7.74 -3.45
C THR A 122 -16.62 -6.43 -3.95
N TYR A 123 -15.74 -5.52 -4.36
CA TYR A 123 -16.08 -4.25 -4.97
C TYR A 123 -15.30 -4.10 -6.29
N THR A 124 -16.01 -4.17 -7.41
CA THR A 124 -15.40 -4.07 -8.74
C THR A 124 -15.36 -2.64 -9.25
N THR A 125 -16.52 -2.02 -9.46
CA THR A 125 -16.62 -0.61 -9.82
C THR A 125 -17.85 -0.03 -9.13
N LEU A 126 -17.61 0.93 -8.25
CA LEU A 126 -18.62 1.64 -7.49
C LEU A 126 -18.94 2.97 -8.19
N ASP A 127 -20.17 3.45 -8.08
CA ASP A 127 -20.43 4.88 -8.31
C ASP A 127 -20.11 5.67 -7.03
N ILE A 128 -20.19 6.99 -7.11
CA ILE A 128 -19.87 7.88 -5.98
C ILE A 128 -20.79 7.62 -4.76
N PRO A 129 -22.13 7.50 -4.90
CA PRO A 129 -22.99 7.14 -3.78
C PRO A 129 -22.62 5.80 -3.14
N SER A 130 -22.41 4.75 -3.94
CA SER A 130 -22.06 3.42 -3.42
C SER A 130 -20.68 3.41 -2.74
N LEU A 131 -19.73 4.22 -3.23
CA LEU A 131 -18.45 4.40 -2.55
C LEU A 131 -18.63 5.10 -1.21
N GLY A 132 -19.49 6.12 -1.12
CA GLY A 132 -19.82 6.78 0.15
C GLY A 132 -20.48 5.84 1.16
N ASP A 133 -21.37 4.95 0.71
CA ASP A 133 -21.97 3.93 1.58
C ASP A 133 -20.91 2.97 2.13
N VAL A 134 -20.00 2.49 1.29
CA VAL A 134 -18.88 1.64 1.74
C VAL A 134 -17.92 2.39 2.65
N ALA A 135 -17.66 3.67 2.38
CA ALA A 135 -16.68 4.47 3.10
C ALA A 135 -17.04 4.67 4.58
N ARG A 136 -18.33 4.63 4.94
CA ARG A 136 -18.80 4.73 6.34
C ARG A 136 -18.56 3.47 7.17
N ASP A 137 -18.40 2.33 6.49
CA ASP A 137 -18.26 1.01 7.13
C ASP A 137 -16.79 0.55 7.19
N VAL A 138 -15.85 1.40 6.79
CA VAL A 138 -14.41 1.07 6.71
C VAL A 138 -13.58 2.14 7.41
N ALA A 139 -12.30 1.87 7.62
CA ALA A 139 -11.44 2.79 8.35
C ALA A 139 -11.08 4.04 7.53
N TRP A 140 -10.81 3.90 6.23
CA TRP A 140 -10.66 5.02 5.31
C TRP A 140 -10.72 4.58 3.85
N ILE A 141 -10.83 5.57 2.95
CA ILE A 141 -10.66 5.39 1.51
C ILE A 141 -9.57 6.33 0.97
N ALA A 142 -8.94 5.96 -0.16
CA ALA A 142 -8.04 6.86 -0.86
C ALA A 142 -7.99 6.58 -2.38
N PRO A 143 -8.15 7.61 -3.24
CA PRO A 143 -7.80 7.49 -4.65
C PRO A 143 -6.32 7.11 -4.82
N ALA A 144 -6.07 6.05 -5.57
CA ALA A 144 -4.74 5.53 -5.86
C ALA A 144 -4.22 6.01 -7.22
N HIS A 145 -2.91 6.21 -7.32
CA HIS A 145 -2.14 6.54 -8.54
C HIS A 145 -2.89 7.46 -9.52
N VAL A 146 -3.48 8.53 -8.98
CA VAL A 146 -4.48 9.42 -9.60
C VAL A 146 -4.11 9.89 -11.02
N GLY A 147 -2.84 10.19 -11.25
CA GLY A 147 -2.29 10.67 -12.52
C GLY A 147 -1.78 9.59 -13.48
N MET A 148 -1.82 8.31 -13.11
CA MET A 148 -1.26 7.23 -13.91
C MET A 148 -1.96 7.15 -15.29
N PRO A 149 -1.24 7.14 -16.43
CA PRO A 149 -1.84 7.38 -17.75
C PRO A 149 -3.02 6.48 -18.14
N PHE A 150 -2.98 5.19 -17.78
CA PHE A 150 -4.05 4.23 -18.09
C PHE A 150 -5.17 4.20 -17.05
N HIS A 151 -4.93 4.78 -15.87
CA HIS A 151 -5.83 4.78 -14.71
C HIS A 151 -6.32 6.19 -14.34
N ARG A 152 -5.92 7.17 -15.16
CA ARG A 152 -6.03 8.58 -14.81
C ARG A 152 -7.46 8.98 -14.48
N TYR A 153 -7.58 9.61 -13.33
CA TYR A 153 -8.83 10.20 -12.89
C TYR A 153 -9.15 11.50 -13.66
N PRO A 154 -10.42 11.69 -14.04
CA PRO A 154 -10.99 13.01 -14.25
C PRO A 154 -10.92 13.87 -12.97
N THR A 155 -10.56 15.15 -13.08
CA THR A 155 -10.44 16.09 -11.95
C THR A 155 -11.71 16.17 -11.10
N ASP A 156 -12.87 16.20 -11.75
CA ASP A 156 -14.19 16.22 -11.12
C ASP A 156 -14.45 14.95 -10.30
N LEU A 157 -13.98 13.80 -10.79
CA LEU A 157 -14.10 12.53 -10.07
C LEU A 157 -13.18 12.48 -8.84
N VAL A 158 -11.93 12.93 -8.94
CA VAL A 158 -11.04 13.04 -7.76
C VAL A 158 -11.68 13.93 -6.71
N GLY A 159 -12.10 15.15 -7.11
CA GLY A 159 -12.75 16.08 -6.20
C GLY A 159 -14.05 15.54 -5.60
N ALA A 160 -14.79 14.68 -6.32
CA ALA A 160 -15.98 14.04 -5.77
C ALA A 160 -15.65 13.04 -4.65
N VAL A 161 -14.56 12.28 -4.80
CA VAL A 161 -14.08 11.40 -3.71
C VAL A 161 -13.52 12.23 -2.55
N CYS A 162 -12.69 13.25 -2.83
CA CYS A 162 -12.13 14.12 -1.79
C CYS A 162 -13.21 14.80 -0.93
N ARG A 163 -14.33 15.22 -1.54
CA ARG A 163 -15.43 15.87 -0.81
C ARG A 163 -16.15 14.95 0.18
N MET A 164 -15.96 13.63 0.10
CA MET A 164 -16.55 12.70 1.07
C MET A 164 -16.00 12.90 2.48
N ASP A 165 -14.79 13.45 2.63
CA ASP A 165 -14.16 13.74 3.93
C ASP A 165 -14.94 14.78 4.77
N ALA A 166 -15.79 15.57 4.10
CA ALA A 166 -16.68 16.51 4.78
C ALA A 166 -17.93 15.82 5.37
N GLU A 167 -18.20 14.56 5.03
CA GLU A 167 -19.29 13.77 5.59
C GLU A 167 -18.87 13.14 6.93
N PRO A 168 -19.79 13.05 7.91
CA PRO A 168 -19.51 12.33 9.15
C PRO A 168 -19.11 10.89 8.89
N ASP A 169 -18.17 10.39 9.69
CA ASP A 169 -17.74 8.98 9.71
C ASP A 169 -17.04 8.50 8.43
N ILE A 170 -16.65 9.40 7.53
CA ILE A 170 -15.84 9.09 6.36
C ILE A 170 -14.48 9.77 6.48
N GLU A 171 -13.43 8.97 6.47
CA GLU A 171 -12.05 9.45 6.44
C GLU A 171 -11.47 9.25 5.03
N VAL A 172 -10.92 10.32 4.43
CA VAL A 172 -10.32 10.27 3.10
C VAL A 172 -8.86 10.69 3.14
N ALA A 173 -8.01 9.92 2.47
CA ALA A 173 -6.64 10.32 2.14
C ALA A 173 -6.42 10.34 0.63
N LEU A 174 -5.24 10.80 0.21
CA LEU A 174 -4.81 10.77 -1.18
C LEU A 174 -3.52 9.95 -1.32
N GLY A 175 -3.54 8.99 -2.25
CA GLY A 175 -2.36 8.23 -2.62
C GLY A 175 -1.30 9.12 -3.27
N TYR A 176 -0.12 9.19 -2.66
CA TYR A 176 1.05 9.90 -3.16
C TYR A 176 2.07 8.90 -3.70
N ALA A 177 1.94 8.55 -4.98
CA ALA A 177 2.73 7.51 -5.65
C ALA A 177 4.25 7.61 -5.42
N THR A 178 4.89 6.61 -4.82
CA THR A 178 6.33 6.58 -4.50
C THR A 178 7.03 5.32 -5.01
N GLY A 179 6.31 4.22 -5.25
CA GLY A 179 6.90 2.94 -5.59
C GLY A 179 7.26 2.72 -7.06
N TYR A 180 7.03 3.68 -7.96
CA TYR A 180 7.42 3.56 -9.37
C TYR A 180 8.82 4.13 -9.63
N VAL A 181 9.26 4.13 -10.89
CA VAL A 181 10.44 4.90 -11.31
C VAL A 181 10.17 6.39 -11.11
N ARG A 182 11.21 7.17 -10.77
CA ARG A 182 11.09 8.62 -10.46
C ARG A 182 10.22 9.41 -11.44
N ALA A 183 10.40 9.22 -12.75
CA ALA A 183 9.61 9.92 -13.77
C ALA A 183 8.13 9.49 -13.75
N TYR A 184 7.86 8.22 -13.48
CA TYR A 184 6.51 7.69 -13.44
C TYR A 184 5.79 8.05 -12.12
N ASN A 185 6.51 8.14 -11.00
CA ASN A 185 5.98 8.74 -9.77
C ASN A 185 5.51 10.17 -10.03
N SER A 186 6.31 10.99 -10.72
CA SER A 186 5.96 12.36 -11.08
C SER A 186 4.68 12.41 -11.95
N ILE A 187 4.55 11.52 -12.92
CA ILE A 187 3.34 11.38 -13.74
C ILE A 187 2.13 10.95 -12.89
N ALA A 188 2.27 9.93 -12.05
CA ALA A 188 1.20 9.41 -11.19
C ALA A 188 0.73 10.44 -10.16
N ARG A 189 1.59 11.38 -9.76
CA ARG A 189 1.27 12.54 -8.91
C ARG A 189 0.70 13.74 -9.68
N ASN A 190 0.52 13.62 -11.00
CA ASN A 190 0.11 14.69 -11.91
C ASN A 190 1.08 15.89 -12.00
N GLU A 191 2.36 15.76 -11.61
CA GLU A 191 3.33 16.87 -11.59
C GLU A 191 3.71 17.37 -13.00
N VAL A 192 3.68 16.50 -14.04
CA VAL A 192 4.02 16.85 -15.42
C VAL A 192 3.25 15.99 -16.43
N PRO A 193 2.73 16.53 -17.56
CA PRO A 193 2.48 17.93 -17.92
C PRO A 193 1.06 18.41 -17.55
N PHE A 194 0.60 18.13 -16.31
CA PHE A 194 -0.82 18.14 -15.98
C PHE A 194 -1.24 19.25 -15.00
N ARG A 195 -2.54 19.58 -14.98
CA ARG A 195 -3.07 20.84 -14.43
C ARG A 195 -3.28 20.90 -12.92
N THR A 196 -3.51 19.76 -12.27
CA THR A 196 -3.76 19.70 -10.82
C THR A 196 -3.04 18.49 -10.26
N THR A 197 -2.01 18.76 -9.47
CA THR A 197 -1.19 17.76 -8.80
C THR A 197 -1.94 17.14 -7.63
N VAL A 198 -1.49 15.96 -7.19
CA VAL A 198 -2.02 15.34 -5.96
C VAL A 198 -1.78 16.24 -4.74
N GLY A 199 -0.67 16.99 -4.70
CA GLY A 199 -0.40 17.96 -3.64
C GLY A 199 -1.41 19.12 -3.64
N GLU A 200 -1.71 19.69 -4.81
CA GLU A 200 -2.74 20.75 -4.91
C GLU A 200 -4.13 20.26 -4.50
N PHE A 201 -4.49 19.00 -4.78
CA PHE A 201 -5.73 18.42 -4.25
C PHE A 201 -5.70 18.27 -2.72
N SER A 202 -4.57 17.83 -2.16
CA SER A 202 -4.41 17.74 -0.71
C SER A 202 -4.56 19.11 -0.05
N GLU A 203 -3.94 20.15 -0.60
CA GLU A 203 -4.08 21.54 -0.12
C GLU A 203 -5.52 22.07 -0.27
N GLU A 204 -6.17 21.85 -1.42
CA GLU A 204 -7.53 22.33 -1.70
C GLU A 204 -8.56 21.73 -0.73
N PHE A 205 -8.45 20.43 -0.46
CA PHE A 205 -9.42 19.68 0.34
C PHE A 205 -8.98 19.44 1.80
N GLY A 206 -7.77 19.84 2.18
CA GLY A 206 -7.22 19.63 3.52
C GLY A 206 -6.92 18.16 3.84
N LEU A 207 -6.67 17.33 2.82
CA LEU A 207 -6.51 15.88 2.97
C LEU A 207 -5.06 15.48 3.20
N SER A 208 -4.86 14.36 3.90
CA SER A 208 -3.52 13.80 4.12
C SER A 208 -3.01 13.06 2.88
N LEU A 209 -1.70 13.16 2.63
CA LEU A 209 -1.01 12.40 1.59
C LEU A 209 -0.41 11.12 2.17
N LEU A 210 -0.76 9.97 1.59
CA LEU A 210 -0.20 8.68 1.97
C LEU A 210 0.89 8.24 0.98
N PRO A 211 2.12 7.93 1.44
CA PRO A 211 3.16 7.37 0.59
C PRO A 211 2.71 6.04 -0.06
N GLU A 212 2.35 6.09 -1.34
CA GLU A 212 1.72 4.95 -2.03
C GLU A 212 2.78 4.15 -2.79
N LEU A 213 3.11 2.97 -2.29
CA LEU A 213 4.09 2.10 -2.96
C LEU A 213 3.48 1.38 -4.16
N ASP A 214 2.21 0.99 -4.05
CA ASP A 214 1.58 0.07 -5.00
C ASP A 214 2.45 -1.18 -5.20
N LEU A 215 2.78 -1.83 -4.08
CA LEU A 215 3.83 -2.86 -4.02
C LEU A 215 3.38 -4.17 -4.68
N HIS A 216 4.13 -4.58 -5.71
CA HIS A 216 3.91 -5.80 -6.49
C HIS A 216 5.01 -6.86 -6.21
N ALA A 217 5.96 -7.04 -7.13
CA ALA A 217 7.01 -8.08 -7.05
C ALA A 217 8.43 -7.55 -6.84
N PHE A 218 8.60 -6.24 -6.68
CA PHE A 218 9.90 -5.65 -6.33
C PHE A 218 9.71 -4.65 -5.21
N VAL A 219 10.48 -4.81 -4.15
CA VAL A 219 10.60 -3.86 -3.06
C VAL A 219 11.62 -2.79 -3.46
N PRO A 220 11.31 -1.48 -3.30
CA PRO A 220 12.28 -0.42 -3.53
C PRO A 220 13.53 -0.55 -2.65
N ASP A 221 14.68 -0.12 -3.20
CA ASP A 221 15.97 -0.16 -2.50
C ASP A 221 15.86 0.51 -1.13
N GLY A 222 16.27 -0.20 -0.09
CA GLY A 222 16.25 0.31 1.29
C GLY A 222 14.87 0.69 1.80
N TYR A 223 13.78 0.15 1.23
CA TYR A 223 12.41 0.54 1.52
C TYR A 223 12.09 2.02 1.21
N SER A 224 12.89 2.69 0.37
CA SER A 224 12.60 4.08 -0.02
C SER A 224 11.21 4.21 -0.64
N GLY A 225 10.45 5.22 -0.21
CA GLY A 225 9.07 5.42 -0.63
C GLY A 225 8.04 4.98 0.40
N CYS A 226 8.41 4.17 1.39
CA CYS A 226 7.52 3.83 2.50
C CYS A 226 7.17 5.08 3.31
N GLY A 227 6.05 5.02 4.02
CA GLY A 227 5.75 5.97 5.08
C GLY A 227 6.52 5.67 6.35
N ILE A 228 6.66 6.69 7.19
CA ILE A 228 7.14 6.60 8.56
C ILE A 228 6.07 7.15 9.48
N VAL A 229 5.67 6.36 10.46
CA VAL A 229 4.70 6.75 11.49
C VAL A 229 5.27 6.52 12.88
N ASP A 230 4.72 7.22 13.86
CA ASP A 230 5.13 7.06 15.25
C ASP A 230 4.83 5.66 15.78
N ARG A 231 5.61 5.25 16.79
CA ARG A 231 5.42 3.98 17.51
C ARG A 231 4.01 3.79 18.08
N GLY A 232 3.31 4.88 18.40
CA GLY A 232 1.93 4.82 18.87
C GLY A 232 0.99 4.12 17.89
N ALA A 233 1.27 4.19 16.58
CA ALA A 233 0.45 3.56 15.56
C ALA A 233 0.51 2.03 15.63
N ILE A 234 1.71 1.45 15.74
CA ILE A 234 1.85 -0.01 15.88
C ILE A 234 1.33 -0.50 17.23
N ASP A 235 1.52 0.29 18.30
CA ASP A 235 0.99 -0.02 19.63
C ASP A 235 -0.54 -0.12 19.59
N ALA A 236 -1.23 0.84 18.97
CA ALA A 236 -2.67 0.82 18.79
C ALA A 236 -3.17 -0.38 17.97
N LEU A 237 -2.46 -0.75 16.90
CA LEU A 237 -2.80 -1.92 16.09
C LEU A 237 -2.62 -3.23 16.86
N CYS A 238 -1.55 -3.35 17.66
CA CYS A 238 -1.37 -4.49 18.56
C CYS A 238 -2.44 -4.56 19.66
N ASP A 239 -3.06 -3.43 20.02
CA ASP A 239 -4.21 -3.35 20.95
C ASP A 239 -5.57 -3.51 20.23
N GLY A 240 -5.58 -3.74 18.92
CA GLY A 240 -6.81 -3.99 18.16
C GLY A 240 -7.54 -2.75 17.64
N ARG A 241 -6.91 -1.58 17.64
CA ARG A 241 -7.47 -0.33 17.10
C ARG A 241 -6.72 0.11 15.85
N ILE A 242 -7.43 0.61 14.83
CA ILE A 242 -6.81 1.21 13.64
C ILE A 242 -6.60 2.71 13.91
N PRO A 243 -5.35 3.20 14.00
CA PRO A 243 -5.06 4.59 14.34
C PRO A 243 -5.00 5.46 13.08
N VAL A 244 -6.15 5.69 12.43
CA VAL A 244 -6.23 6.38 11.13
C VAL A 244 -5.49 7.72 11.13
N SER A 245 -5.69 8.55 12.16
CA SER A 245 -5.01 9.85 12.26
C SER A 245 -3.49 9.73 12.34
N ASP A 246 -2.95 8.72 13.02
CA ASP A 246 -1.49 8.51 13.10
C ASP A 246 -0.94 8.00 11.76
N LEU A 247 -1.70 7.16 11.05
CA LEU A 247 -1.34 6.68 9.72
C LEU A 247 -1.35 7.81 8.68
N PHE A 248 -2.29 8.75 8.79
CA PHE A 248 -2.41 9.91 7.91
C PHE A 248 -1.30 10.94 8.13
N ASN A 249 -0.63 10.89 9.27
CA ASN A 249 0.54 11.71 9.58
C ASN A 249 1.86 11.10 9.09
N ALA A 250 1.82 10.12 8.19
CA ALA A 250 3.02 9.46 7.69
C ALA A 250 3.94 10.44 6.94
N ASP A 251 5.19 10.51 7.38
CA ASP A 251 6.26 11.16 6.62
C ASP A 251 6.81 10.21 5.54
N LEU A 252 7.42 10.75 4.49
CA LEU A 252 8.03 9.95 3.44
C LEU A 252 9.45 9.51 3.81
N PHE A 253 9.69 8.20 3.82
CA PHE A 253 11.03 7.65 3.98
C PHE A 253 11.86 7.80 2.70
N ARG A 254 12.95 8.55 2.80
CA ARG A 254 13.80 8.92 1.67
C ARG A 254 15.29 8.95 2.02
N PRO A 255 15.91 7.77 2.17
CA PRO A 255 17.35 7.64 2.37
C PRO A 255 18.16 8.33 1.27
N SER A 256 19.19 9.10 1.65
CA SER A 256 20.04 9.85 0.70
C SER A 256 20.72 8.96 -0.33
N ASP A 257 21.12 7.75 0.09
CA ASP A 257 21.90 6.82 -0.70
C ASP A 257 21.03 5.86 -1.53
N CYS A 258 19.70 6.01 -1.43
CA CYS A 258 18.73 5.17 -2.13
C CYS A 258 18.07 5.86 -3.33
N ARG A 259 17.57 5.02 -4.23
CA ARG A 259 16.72 5.45 -5.32
C ARG A 259 15.32 5.69 -4.80
N ARG A 260 14.66 6.74 -5.31
CA ARG A 260 13.28 7.10 -4.96
C ARG A 260 12.29 6.24 -5.73
N GLY A 261 12.09 5.01 -5.26
CA GLY A 261 11.28 3.97 -5.89
C GLY A 261 12.12 3.00 -6.75
N LEU A 262 11.47 2.36 -7.72
CA LEU A 262 12.08 1.30 -8.53
C LEU A 262 13.07 1.81 -9.58
N THR A 263 14.00 0.94 -9.97
CA THR A 263 14.76 1.10 -11.21
C THR A 263 13.88 0.86 -12.44
N LEU A 264 14.26 1.41 -13.60
CA LEU A 264 13.52 1.17 -14.85
C LEU A 264 13.43 -0.33 -15.18
N GLY A 265 14.50 -1.09 -14.96
CA GLY A 265 14.50 -2.54 -15.18
C GLY A 265 13.53 -3.27 -14.25
N GLN A 266 13.48 -2.93 -12.96
CA GLN A 266 12.52 -3.51 -12.02
C GLN A 266 11.08 -3.12 -12.38
N PHE A 267 10.83 -1.84 -12.72
CA PHE A 267 9.52 -1.37 -13.15
C PHE A 267 9.00 -2.13 -14.38
N LEU A 268 9.82 -2.22 -15.44
CA LEU A 268 9.44 -2.94 -16.65
C LEU A 268 9.15 -4.43 -16.39
N ARG A 269 9.87 -5.05 -15.44
CA ARG A 269 9.60 -6.44 -15.02
C ARG A 269 8.33 -6.57 -14.19
N ASN A 270 8.07 -5.64 -13.26
CA ASN A 270 6.84 -5.61 -12.46
C ASN A 270 5.59 -5.53 -13.34
N TYR A 271 5.67 -4.74 -14.42
CA TYR A 271 4.54 -4.44 -15.30
C TYR A 271 4.67 -5.11 -16.68
N ALA A 272 5.55 -6.12 -16.82
CA ALA A 272 5.84 -6.78 -18.09
C ALA A 272 4.58 -7.37 -18.75
N ALA A 273 3.64 -7.88 -17.94
CA ALA A 273 2.37 -8.42 -18.42
C ALA A 273 1.51 -7.40 -19.19
N PHE A 274 1.73 -6.10 -18.98
CA PHE A 274 1.04 -5.01 -19.69
C PHE A 274 1.87 -4.43 -20.85
N LEU A 275 3.10 -4.92 -21.05
CA LEU A 275 4.03 -4.44 -22.06
C LEU A 275 4.30 -5.54 -23.09
N PRO A 276 3.71 -5.47 -24.30
CA PRO A 276 3.68 -6.57 -25.27
C PRO A 276 5.04 -7.00 -25.86
N LEU A 277 6.17 -6.47 -25.36
CA LEU A 277 7.53 -6.72 -25.85
C LEU A 277 8.52 -7.11 -24.75
N PHE A 278 8.08 -7.25 -23.50
CA PHE A 278 8.94 -7.67 -22.40
C PHE A 278 8.63 -9.11 -22.03
N GLU A 279 9.66 -9.97 -22.01
CA GLU A 279 9.52 -11.32 -21.49
C GLU A 279 9.05 -11.25 -20.03
N SER A 280 7.94 -11.93 -19.76
CA SER A 280 7.43 -12.08 -18.40
C SER A 280 8.50 -12.75 -17.54
N VAL A 281 8.66 -12.24 -16.33
CA VAL A 281 9.44 -12.93 -15.30
C VAL A 281 8.82 -14.31 -15.07
N THR A 282 9.66 -15.35 -15.07
CA THR A 282 9.21 -16.75 -14.92
C THR A 282 8.88 -17.13 -13.48
N ASP A 283 9.38 -16.35 -12.51
CA ASP A 283 9.16 -16.55 -11.07
C ASP A 283 9.18 -15.20 -10.33
N TYR A 284 7.99 -14.67 -10.03
CA TYR A 284 7.84 -13.40 -9.31
C TYR A 284 8.11 -13.55 -7.81
N ASP A 285 7.92 -14.72 -7.20
CA ASP A 285 8.29 -14.98 -5.80
C ASP A 285 9.79 -14.86 -5.59
N LEU A 286 10.55 -15.44 -6.52
CA LEU A 286 12.01 -15.35 -6.53
C LEU A 286 12.47 -13.92 -6.75
N SER A 287 11.79 -13.18 -7.64
CA SER A 287 12.09 -11.78 -7.92
C SER A 287 11.82 -10.89 -6.70
N PHE A 288 10.69 -11.08 -6.02
CA PHE A 288 10.37 -10.41 -4.77
C PHE A 288 11.44 -10.70 -3.71
N SER A 289 11.78 -11.98 -3.53
CA SER A 289 12.77 -12.39 -2.53
C SER A 289 14.16 -11.80 -2.78
N ARG A 290 14.56 -11.68 -4.05
CA ARG A 290 15.84 -11.06 -4.46
C ARG A 290 15.83 -9.54 -4.38
N SER A 291 14.65 -8.92 -4.35
CA SER A 291 14.50 -7.46 -4.25
C SER A 291 14.55 -6.96 -2.81
N LEU A 292 14.39 -7.86 -1.82
CA LEU A 292 14.40 -7.47 -0.42
C LEU A 292 15.77 -6.87 -0.05
N PRO A 293 15.79 -5.68 0.58
CA PRO A 293 17.02 -5.04 1.01
C PRO A 293 17.86 -5.91 1.96
N ASP A 294 19.17 -5.65 2.00
CA ASP A 294 20.05 -6.24 3.01
C ASP A 294 19.69 -5.69 4.40
N PRO A 295 19.40 -6.53 5.40
CA PRO A 295 19.07 -6.08 6.75
C PRO A 295 20.18 -5.24 7.40
N GLU A 296 21.45 -5.46 7.06
CA GLU A 296 22.56 -4.67 7.61
C GLU A 296 22.51 -3.21 7.14
N TRP A 297 22.03 -2.96 5.91
CA TRP A 297 21.99 -1.61 5.35
C TRP A 297 21.08 -0.66 6.13
N LEU A 298 19.93 -1.15 6.62
CA LEU A 298 19.00 -0.35 7.42
C LEU A 298 19.45 -0.17 8.87
N ARG A 299 20.29 -1.05 9.41
CA ARG A 299 20.77 -0.93 10.81
C ARG A 299 21.57 0.35 11.04
N ASP A 300 22.32 0.75 10.03
CA ASP A 300 23.20 1.92 10.08
C ASP A 300 22.48 3.22 9.64
N LEU A 301 21.21 3.11 9.21
CA LEU A 301 20.46 4.24 8.70
C LEU A 301 19.67 4.94 9.82
N ASP A 302 19.96 6.24 10.01
CA ASP A 302 19.16 7.11 10.86
C ASP A 302 17.83 7.43 10.15
N ILE A 303 16.76 6.68 10.47
CA ILE A 303 15.43 6.85 9.86
C ILE A 303 14.93 8.29 9.99
N PRO A 304 14.88 8.92 11.19
CA PRO A 304 14.48 10.31 11.35
C PRO A 304 15.27 11.30 10.48
N ALA A 305 16.58 11.11 10.32
CA ALA A 305 17.38 11.99 9.45
C ALA A 305 17.08 11.82 7.95
N ASN A 306 16.35 10.77 7.58
CA ASN A 306 16.01 10.41 6.22
C ASN A 306 14.49 10.46 5.95
N THR A 307 13.71 11.14 6.80
CA THR A 307 12.29 11.41 6.55
C THR A 307 12.08 12.79 5.95
N VAL A 308 11.04 12.92 5.12
CA VAL A 308 10.60 14.19 4.54
C VAL A 308 9.10 14.29 4.74
N SER A 309 8.65 15.40 5.31
CA SER A 309 7.22 15.63 5.44
C SER A 309 6.56 15.77 4.08
N LEU A 310 5.39 15.15 3.92
CA LEU A 310 4.54 15.28 2.74
C LEU A 310 3.53 16.43 2.84
N ARG A 311 3.54 17.16 3.96
CA ARG A 311 2.70 18.34 4.16
C ARG A 311 3.26 19.59 3.47
#